data_AF-A0A920G4Z4-F1
#
_entry.id   AF-A0A920G4Z4-F1
#
_cell.length_a   1.000
_cell.length_b   1.000
_cell.length_c   1.000
_cell.angle_alpha   90.00
_cell.angle_beta   90.00
_cell.angle_gamma   90.00
#
_symmetry.space_group_name_H-M   'P 1'
#
loop_
_entity.id
_entity.type
_entity.pdbx_description
1 polymer ?
#
loop_
_entity_poly.entity_id
_entity_poly.type
_entity_poly.pdbx_seq_one_letter_code
_entity_poly.pdbx_strand_id
1 'polypeptide(L)' 'MVQFAHAKGIGAEIELIQPEEIETAWHRLHDGDVQYRFVIDLASLTPS' A
#
# COMPACT_ATOMS: atom_id res chain seq x y z
N MET A 1 17.54 -2.01 9.41
CA MET A 1 16.72 -0.90 8.87
C MET A 1 15.34 -0.88 9.52
N VAL A 2 14.54 -1.96 9.47
CA VAL A 2 13.19 -2.02 10.09
C VAL A 2 13.20 -1.70 11.59
N GLN A 3 14.07 -2.33 12.37
CA GLN A 3 14.19 -2.04 13.82
C GLN A 3 14.54 -0.57 14.10
N PHE A 4 15.38 0.06 13.26
CA PHE A 4 15.72 1.47 13.39
C PHE A 4 14.51 2.36 13.07
N ALA A 5 13.79 2.08 11.98
CA ALA A 5 12.59 2.83 11.61
C ALA A 5 11.53 2.74 12.71
N HIS A 6 11.28 1.54 13.25
CA HIS A 6 10.38 1.34 14.38
C HIS A 6 10.84 2.13 15.62
N ALA A 7 12.12 2.02 16.00
CA ALA A 7 12.66 2.73 17.17
C ALA A 7 12.64 4.27 17.02
N LYS A 8 12.53 4.78 15.79
CA LYS A 8 12.48 6.21 15.48
C LYS A 8 11.08 6.70 15.08
N GLY A 9 10.07 5.83 15.09
CA GLY A 9 8.71 6.18 14.66
C GLY A 9 8.61 6.57 13.19
N ILE A 10 9.48 6.03 12.33
CA ILE A 10 9.50 6.30 10.89
C ILE A 10 8.60 5.29 10.20
N GLY A 11 7.46 5.75 9.68
CA GLY A 11 6.55 5.00 8.83
C GLY A 11 6.53 5.55 7.40
N ALA A 12 5.98 4.76 6.48
CA ALA A 12 5.61 5.25 5.16
C ALA A 12 4.19 5.80 5.19
N GLU A 13 3.94 6.89 4.47
CA GLU A 13 2.60 7.32 4.12
C GLU A 13 2.09 6.46 2.96
N ILE A 14 0.89 5.91 3.13
CA ILE A 14 0.35 4.88 2.25
C ILE A 14 -1.09 5.15 1.88
N GLU A 15 -1.47 4.69 0.70
CA GLU A 15 -2.86 4.51 0.28
C GLU A 15 -3.20 3.02 0.42
N LEU A 16 -4.07 2.68 1.35
CA LEU A 16 -4.53 1.31 1.55
C LEU A 16 -5.61 0.95 0.53
N ILE A 17 -5.45 -0.15 -0.19
CA ILE A 17 -6.40 -0.64 -1.19
C ILE A 17 -6.80 -2.09 -0.92
N GLN A 18 -7.98 -2.48 -1.36
CA GLN A 18 -8.43 -3.86 -1.38
C GLN A 18 -7.87 -4.62 -2.59
N PRO A 19 -7.77 -5.96 -2.55
CA PRO A 19 -7.23 -6.76 -3.65
C PRO A 19 -7.96 -6.53 -4.99
N GLU A 20 -9.27 -6.34 -4.96
CA GLU A 20 -10.10 -6.04 -6.14
C GLU A 20 -9.81 -4.70 -6.81
N GLU A 21 -9.14 -3.77 -6.12
CA GLU A 21 -8.84 -2.42 -6.62
C GLU A 21 -7.49 -2.35 -7.37
N ILE A 22 -6.79 -3.48 -7.50
CA ILE A 22 -5.41 -3.52 -8.03
C ILE A 22 -5.26 -2.89 -9.42
N GLU A 23 -6.23 -3.10 -10.32
CA GLU A 23 -6.17 -2.57 -11.68
C GLU A 23 -6.27 -1.03 -11.68
N THR A 24 -7.21 -0.50 -10.89
CA THR A 24 -7.37 0.95 -10.74
C THR A 24 -6.15 1.59 -10.10
N ALA A 25 -5.60 0.98 -9.04
CA ALA A 25 -4.38 1.46 -8.40
C ALA A 25 -3.16 1.41 -9.34
N TRP A 26 -3.09 0.39 -10.22
CA TRP A 26 -2.03 0.30 -11.22
C TRP A 26 -2.09 1.43 -12.25
N HIS A 27 -3.28 1.76 -12.77
CA HIS A 27 -3.44 2.90 -13.67
C HIS A 27 -3.08 4.23 -13.01
N ARG A 28 -3.55 4.46 -11.79
CA ARG A 28 -3.21 5.67 -11.01
C ARG A 28 -1.70 5.78 -10.79
N LEU A 29 -1.03 4.69 -10.43
CA LEU A 29 0.42 4.65 -10.31
C LEU A 29 1.11 4.98 -11.63
N HIS A 30 0.63 4.44 -12.76
CA HIS A 30 1.16 4.72 -14.09
C HIS A 30 1.06 6.20 -14.45
N ASP A 31 -0.04 6.85 -14.08
CA ASP A 31 -0.30 8.27 -14.32
C ASP A 31 0.36 9.19 -13.28
N GLY A 32 1.04 8.63 -12.26
CA GLY A 32 1.70 9.36 -11.18
C GLY A 32 0.76 9.88 -10.08
N ASP A 33 -0.51 9.45 -10.11
CA ASP A 33 -1.52 9.76 -9.10
C ASP A 33 -1.40 8.81 -7.88
N VAL A 34 -0.36 9.00 -7.07
CA VAL A 34 -0.14 8.25 -5.84
C VAL A 34 0.63 9.07 -4.79
N GLN A 35 0.28 8.93 -3.52
CA GLN A 35 0.96 9.55 -2.39
C GLN A 35 1.22 8.54 -1.26
N TYR A 36 2.39 7.95 -1.11
CA TYR A 36 3.47 7.75 -2.09
C TYR A 36 3.53 6.30 -2.57
N ARG A 37 2.71 5.42 -1.98
CA ARG A 37 2.74 3.98 -2.23
C ARG A 37 1.38 3.37 -1.91
N PHE A 38 0.88 2.52 -2.80
CA PHE A 38 -0.23 1.64 -2.51
C PHE A 38 0.22 0.47 -1.63
N VAL A 39 -0.60 0.13 -0.62
CA VAL A 39 -0.47 -1.10 0.16
C VAL A 39 -1.77 -1.87 0.01
N ILE A 40 -1.67 -3.14 -0.38
CA ILE A 40 -2.84 -4.01 -0.55
C ILE A 40 -3.10 -4.70 0.78
N ASP A 41 -4.32 -4.56 1.31
CA ASP A 41 -4.77 -5.36 2.45
C ASP A 41 -5.09 -6.79 1.98
N LEU A 42 -4.22 -7.73 2.31
CA LEU A 42 -4.44 -9.15 2.01
C LEU A 42 -5.16 -9.89 3.15
N ALA A 43 -5.31 -9.28 4.32
CA ALA A 43 -6.01 -9.92 5.44
C ALA A 43 -7.51 -10.03 5.18
N SER A 44 -8.07 -9.14 4.34
CA SER A 44 -9.46 -9.19 3.87
C SER A 44 -9.72 -10.27 2.83
N LEU A 45 -8.67 -10.86 2.24
CA LEU A 45 -8.81 -11.88 1.21
C LEU A 45 -9.26 -13.21 1.85
N THR A 46 -10.50 -13.61 1.56
CA THR A 46 -11.01 -14.91 2.00
C THR A 46 -10.57 -15.99 1.00
N PRO A 47 -9.89 -17.07 1.43
CA PRO A 47 -9.52 -18.16 0.53
C PRO A 47 -10.77 -18.92 0.06
N SER A 48 -10.78 -19.27 -1.23
CA SER A 48 -11.82 -20.08 -1.89
C SER A 48 -11.71 -21.56 -1.56
#